data_AF-A0A4D6LPU2-F1
#
_entry.id   AF-A0A4D6LPU2-F1
#
_cell.length_a   1.000
_cell.length_b   1.000
_cell.length_c   1.000
_cell.angle_alpha   90.00
_cell.angle_beta   90.00
_cell.angle_gamma   90.00
#
_symmetry.space_group_name_H-M   'P 1'
#
loop_
_entity.id
_entity.type
_entity.pdbx_description
1 polymer ?
#
loop_
_entity_poly.entity_id
_entity_poly.type
_entity_poly.pdbx_seq_one_letter_code
_entity_poly.pdbx_strand_id
1 'polypeptide(L)'
;MGANLSNMENAQKSSNSSCHILTFHSTAKWKAHFDASKEINKLMVIDFTASWCGPCKQMDPVIQDFSAKYTNVEFIKIDVDELMAVSQEFQVQAMPTFILIKKGKVVDKVVGAKKEELQKLIEKHLSMVLDFTATWCKPCKLMDPVVEEFAAKYTDAEFIKIDVEELNEVSQALQVYRLPTFILVKKGKVADRVEGVMKEELKRSIENHTK
;
A
#
# COMPACT_ATOMS: atom_id res chain seq x y z
N MET A 1 -62.57 -5.01 12.93
CA MET A 1 -61.63 -4.28 13.80
C MET A 1 -60.51 -5.25 14.14
N GLY A 2 -59.23 -5.12 13.78
CA GLY A 2 -58.46 -4.14 13.03
C GLY A 2 -56.99 -4.64 13.03
N ALA A 3 -56.28 -4.33 11.94
CA ALA A 3 -54.82 -4.31 11.75
C ALA A 3 -53.98 -5.62 11.78
N ASN A 4 -53.44 -5.95 10.59
CA ASN A 4 -52.10 -6.52 10.37
C ASN A 4 -51.00 -5.64 11.00
N LEU A 5 -49.87 -6.23 11.42
CA LEU A 5 -48.52 -5.64 11.24
C LEU A 5 -47.40 -6.66 11.54
N SER A 6 -46.47 -6.68 10.61
CA SER A 6 -45.23 -7.44 10.43
C SER A 6 -44.16 -7.26 11.51
N ASN A 7 -43.24 -8.23 11.62
CA ASN A 7 -41.78 -8.05 11.79
C ASN A 7 -41.13 -9.43 11.57
N MET A 8 -40.40 -9.70 10.48
CA MET A 8 -39.02 -9.30 10.18
C MET A 8 -38.05 -9.52 11.34
N GLU A 9 -37.71 -10.79 11.59
CA GLU A 9 -36.43 -11.16 12.19
C GLU A 9 -35.75 -12.14 11.23
N ASN A 10 -34.89 -11.61 10.37
CA ASN A 10 -33.96 -12.44 9.61
C ASN A 10 -32.53 -11.93 9.80
N ALA A 11 -31.84 -12.66 10.69
CA ALA A 11 -30.43 -13.05 10.56
C ALA A 11 -29.41 -11.95 10.26
N GLN A 12 -28.92 -11.28 11.30
CA GLN A 12 -27.50 -10.91 11.35
C GLN A 12 -26.72 -12.12 11.89
N LYS A 13 -26.23 -12.95 10.96
CA LYS A 13 -25.19 -13.96 11.22
C LYS A 13 -23.83 -13.42 10.76
N SER A 14 -22.84 -13.71 11.59
CA SER A 14 -21.45 -13.30 11.59
C SER A 14 -20.66 -13.47 10.28
N SER A 15 -19.74 -12.55 10.04
CA SER A 15 -18.35 -12.89 9.69
C SER A 15 -17.41 -11.85 10.30
N ASN A 16 -16.55 -12.30 11.22
CA ASN A 16 -15.53 -11.48 11.84
C ASN A 16 -14.29 -11.51 10.93
N SER A 17 -14.29 -10.68 9.90
CA SER A 17 -13.08 -10.30 9.14
C SER A 17 -12.98 -8.78 9.24
N SER A 18 -11.93 -8.26 9.87
CA SER A 18 -11.78 -6.82 10.06
C SER A 18 -11.38 -6.14 8.75
N CYS A 19 -12.36 -5.95 7.87
CA CYS A 19 -12.33 -5.02 6.75
C CYS A 19 -12.31 -3.60 7.33
N HIS A 20 -11.12 -3.05 7.56
CA HIS A 20 -10.99 -1.69 8.11
C HIS A 20 -10.79 -0.68 6.97
N ILE A 21 -11.91 -0.19 6.43
CA ILE A 21 -11.92 0.97 5.55
C ILE A 21 -12.20 2.19 6.43
N LEU A 22 -11.28 3.15 6.44
CA LEU A 22 -11.45 4.41 7.15
C LEU A 22 -12.35 5.35 6.37
N THR A 23 -13.21 6.09 7.06
CA THR A 23 -13.97 7.20 6.48
C THR A 23 -13.68 8.49 7.24
N PHE A 24 -13.70 9.60 6.51
CA PHE A 24 -13.53 10.92 7.10
C PHE A 24 -14.71 11.80 6.72
N HIS A 25 -15.25 12.48 7.73
CA HIS A 25 -16.38 13.42 7.62
C HIS A 25 -15.98 14.83 8.09
N SER A 26 -14.68 15.06 8.29
CA SER A 26 -14.13 16.34 8.73
C SER A 26 -12.75 16.56 8.13
N THR A 27 -12.54 17.71 7.49
CA THR A 27 -11.25 18.11 6.90
C THR A 27 -10.13 18.15 7.94
N ALA A 28 -10.42 18.54 9.19
CA ALA A 28 -9.42 18.57 10.24
C ALA A 28 -8.92 17.17 10.61
N LYS A 29 -9.84 16.20 10.74
CA LYS A 29 -9.48 14.79 11.01
C LYS A 29 -8.72 14.18 9.84
N TRP A 30 -9.19 14.42 8.61
CA TRP A 30 -8.50 14.01 7.39
C TRP A 30 -7.05 14.54 7.37
N LYS A 31 -6.89 15.85 7.56
CA LYS A 31 -5.58 16.50 7.53
C LYS A 31 -4.62 15.93 8.57
N ALA A 32 -5.07 15.75 9.81
CA ALA A 32 -4.25 15.16 10.86
C ALA A 32 -3.78 13.74 10.50
N HIS A 33 -4.68 12.91 9.95
CA HIS A 33 -4.36 11.56 9.50
C HIS A 33 -3.39 11.55 8.30
N PHE A 34 -3.64 12.39 7.31
CA PHE A 34 -2.78 12.53 6.14
C PHE A 34 -1.37 13.05 6.52
N ASP A 35 -1.28 14.02 7.42
CA ASP A 35 0.00 14.55 7.91
C ASP A 35 0.78 13.48 8.70
N ALA A 36 0.10 12.67 9.52
CA ALA A 36 0.75 11.54 10.21
C ALA A 36 1.24 10.44 9.24
N SER A 37 0.55 10.24 8.11
CA SER A 37 0.94 9.23 7.11
C SER A 37 2.27 9.53 6.40
N LYS A 38 2.76 10.78 6.49
CA LYS A 38 4.02 11.22 5.85
C LYS A 38 5.24 10.52 6.42
N GLU A 39 5.19 10.20 7.72
CA GLU A 39 6.29 9.55 8.45
C GLU A 39 6.25 8.02 8.35
N ILE A 40 5.17 7.45 7.83
CA ILE A 40 4.93 6.01 7.80
C ILE A 40 5.09 5.49 6.36
N ASN A 41 5.97 4.50 6.15
CA ASN A 41 6.13 3.87 4.83
C ASN A 41 5.03 2.82 4.53
N LYS A 42 3.77 3.19 4.72
CA LYS A 42 2.59 2.36 4.43
C LYS A 42 1.87 2.91 3.21
N LEU A 43 1.42 2.02 2.31
CA LEU A 43 0.62 2.43 1.17
C LEU A 43 -0.79 2.79 1.65
N MET A 44 -1.28 3.95 1.22
CA MET A 44 -2.65 4.41 1.45
C MET A 44 -3.37 4.45 0.10
N VAL A 45 -4.57 3.89 0.04
CA VAL A 45 -5.46 3.93 -1.14
C VAL A 45 -6.70 4.73 -0.73
N ILE A 46 -6.89 5.90 -1.34
CA ILE A 46 -8.06 6.74 -1.13
C ILE A 46 -9.05 6.51 -2.27
N ASP A 47 -10.24 6.02 -1.94
CA ASP A 47 -11.42 5.92 -2.80
C ASP A 47 -12.26 7.20 -2.66
N PHE A 48 -12.18 8.07 -3.67
CA PHE A 48 -13.08 9.22 -3.79
C PHE A 48 -14.37 8.79 -4.47
N THR A 49 -15.46 8.85 -3.71
CA THR A 49 -16.77 8.28 -4.06
C THR A 49 -17.89 9.31 -3.91
N ALA A 50 -19.11 8.93 -4.32
CA ALA A 50 -20.32 9.71 -4.07
C ALA A 50 -21.53 8.78 -3.97
N SER A 51 -22.51 9.13 -3.12
CA SER A 51 -23.72 8.31 -2.89
C SER A 51 -24.57 8.05 -4.15
N TRP A 52 -24.55 9.00 -5.10
CA TRP A 52 -25.26 8.97 -6.37
C TRP A 52 -24.47 8.29 -7.50
N CYS A 53 -23.21 7.92 -7.27
CA CYS A 53 -22.35 7.31 -8.28
C CYS A 53 -22.62 5.80 -8.43
N GLY A 54 -23.29 5.42 -9.51
CA GLY A 54 -23.56 4.01 -9.84
C GLY A 54 -22.30 3.12 -9.94
N PRO A 55 -21.26 3.52 -10.71
CA PRO A 55 -20.00 2.76 -10.80
C PRO A 55 -19.26 2.62 -9.46
N CYS A 56 -19.41 3.57 -8.55
CA CYS A 56 -18.80 3.50 -7.22
C CYS A 56 -19.39 2.34 -6.41
N LYS A 57 -20.73 2.16 -6.46
CA LYS A 57 -21.41 1.03 -5.80
C LYS A 57 -20.93 -0.33 -6.32
N GLN A 58 -20.47 -0.41 -7.57
CA GLN A 58 -19.89 -1.63 -8.13
C GLN A 58 -18.48 -1.89 -7.59
N MET A 59 -17.72 -0.84 -7.29
CA MET A 59 -16.37 -0.95 -6.73
C MET A 59 -16.35 -1.17 -5.22
N ASP A 60 -17.40 -0.81 -4.49
CA ASP A 60 -17.51 -1.01 -3.04
C ASP A 60 -17.14 -2.43 -2.56
N PRO A 61 -17.72 -3.52 -3.09
CA PRO A 61 -17.33 -4.88 -2.69
C PRO A 61 -15.87 -5.21 -3.07
N VAL A 62 -15.37 -4.65 -4.17
CA VAL A 62 -13.97 -4.84 -4.59
C VAL A 62 -13.01 -4.19 -3.60
N ILE A 63 -13.33 -2.99 -3.11
CA ILE A 63 -12.51 -2.29 -2.11
C ILE A 63 -12.59 -3.00 -0.76
N GLN A 64 -13.75 -3.55 -0.38
CA GLN A 64 -13.87 -4.40 0.81
C GLN A 64 -12.97 -5.63 0.71
N ASP A 65 -13.04 -6.35 -0.42
CA ASP A 65 -12.18 -7.51 -0.69
C ASP A 65 -10.70 -7.14 -0.65
N PHE A 66 -10.31 -6.00 -1.25
CA PHE A 66 -8.93 -5.52 -1.25
C PHE A 66 -8.46 -5.13 0.16
N SER A 67 -9.31 -4.50 0.96
CA SER A 67 -8.96 -4.15 2.34
C SER A 67 -8.76 -5.38 3.23
N ALA A 68 -9.50 -6.45 2.98
CA ALA A 68 -9.30 -7.73 3.67
C ALA A 68 -8.05 -8.46 3.16
N LYS A 69 -7.75 -8.37 1.86
CA LYS A 69 -6.62 -9.06 1.22
C LYS A 69 -5.27 -8.40 1.51
N TYR A 70 -5.21 -7.07 1.48
CA TYR A 70 -3.98 -6.29 1.60
C TYR A 70 -3.93 -5.59 2.97
N THR A 71 -3.69 -6.37 4.02
CA THR A 71 -3.69 -5.88 5.41
C THR A 71 -2.58 -4.87 5.72
N ASN A 72 -1.54 -4.83 4.89
CA ASN A 72 -0.46 -3.84 4.96
C ASN A 72 -0.74 -2.56 4.13
N VAL A 73 -1.95 -2.43 3.57
CA VAL A 73 -2.44 -1.24 2.89
C VAL A 73 -3.54 -0.61 3.73
N GLU A 74 -3.56 0.71 3.80
CA GLU A 74 -4.66 1.44 4.41
C GLU A 74 -5.65 1.86 3.33
N PHE A 75 -6.92 1.48 3.50
CA PHE A 75 -7.99 1.87 2.59
C PHE A 75 -8.82 2.96 3.25
N ILE A 76 -9.01 4.06 2.52
CA ILE A 76 -9.76 5.22 2.96
C ILE A 76 -10.84 5.50 1.94
N LYS A 77 -12.04 5.82 2.39
CA LYS A 77 -13.12 6.29 1.56
C LYS A 77 -13.46 7.74 1.92
N ILE A 78 -13.51 8.59 0.91
CA ILE A 78 -13.87 10.01 1.02
C ILE A 78 -15.07 10.27 0.11
N ASP A 79 -16.18 10.71 0.70
CA ASP A 79 -17.31 11.21 -0.07
C ASP A 79 -17.00 12.64 -0.54
N VAL A 80 -17.07 12.85 -1.86
CA VAL A 80 -16.74 14.14 -2.47
C VAL A 80 -17.75 15.24 -2.14
N ASP A 81 -18.99 14.89 -1.81
CA ASP A 81 -20.03 15.86 -1.45
C ASP A 81 -19.80 16.36 -0.01
N GLU A 82 -19.25 15.53 0.87
CA GLU A 82 -18.97 15.89 2.26
C GLU A 82 -17.63 16.61 2.43
N LEU A 83 -16.60 16.17 1.70
CA LEU A 83 -15.23 16.69 1.81
C LEU A 83 -14.74 17.29 0.49
N MET A 84 -15.56 18.15 -0.12
CA MET A 84 -15.26 18.82 -1.41
C MET A 84 -13.86 19.45 -1.47
N ALA A 85 -13.42 20.13 -0.42
CA ALA A 85 -12.10 20.78 -0.37
C ALA A 85 -10.95 19.77 -0.51
N VAL A 86 -11.09 18.57 0.07
CA VAL A 86 -10.10 17.49 -0.04
C VAL A 86 -10.09 16.93 -1.46
N SER A 87 -11.26 16.67 -2.03
CA SER A 87 -11.38 16.21 -3.42
C SER A 87 -10.76 17.19 -4.42
N GLN A 88 -10.90 18.50 -4.18
CA GLN A 88 -10.28 19.56 -4.98
C GLN A 88 -8.75 19.58 -4.83
N GLU A 89 -8.22 19.44 -3.62
CA GLU A 89 -6.77 19.35 -3.35
C GLU A 89 -6.11 18.22 -4.17
N PHE A 90 -6.81 17.09 -4.28
CA PHE A 90 -6.38 15.92 -5.05
C PHE A 90 -6.78 15.95 -6.53
N GLN A 91 -7.39 17.04 -7.01
CA GLN A 91 -7.84 17.23 -8.39
C GLN A 91 -8.72 16.06 -8.88
N VAL A 92 -9.69 15.67 -8.05
CA VAL A 92 -10.68 14.66 -8.40
C VAL A 92 -11.74 15.30 -9.28
N GLN A 93 -11.95 14.72 -10.46
CA GLN A 93 -12.88 15.24 -11.48
C GLN A 93 -13.98 14.25 -11.86
N ALA A 94 -13.84 12.99 -11.44
CA ALA A 94 -14.79 11.93 -11.74
C ALA A 94 -14.77 10.89 -10.60
N MET A 95 -15.87 10.18 -10.43
CA MET A 95 -15.99 9.13 -9.42
C MET A 95 -16.31 7.78 -10.07
N PRO A 96 -15.75 6.67 -9.55
CA PRO A 96 -14.75 6.65 -8.50
C PRO A 96 -13.39 7.13 -9.01
N THR A 97 -12.60 7.77 -8.15
CA THR A 97 -11.17 8.01 -8.39
C THR A 97 -10.40 7.44 -7.22
N PHE A 98 -9.41 6.60 -7.52
CA PHE A 98 -8.51 6.03 -6.54
C PHE A 98 -7.17 6.75 -6.59
N ILE A 99 -6.68 7.18 -5.44
CA ILE A 99 -5.37 7.80 -5.31
C ILE A 99 -4.52 6.96 -4.38
N LEU A 100 -3.35 6.55 -4.87
CA LEU A 100 -2.36 5.81 -4.11
C LEU A 100 -1.34 6.80 -3.57
N ILE A 101 -1.16 6.79 -2.26
CA ILE A 101 -0.24 7.67 -1.54
C ILE A 101 0.76 6.86 -0.73
N LYS A 102 2.00 7.34 -0.71
CA LYS A 102 3.06 6.79 0.13
C LYS A 102 3.95 7.94 0.61
N LYS A 103 4.24 8.01 1.91
CA LYS A 103 5.00 9.12 2.53
C LYS A 103 4.49 10.51 2.12
N GLY A 104 3.16 10.66 2.10
CA GLY A 104 2.49 11.92 1.73
C GLY A 104 2.53 12.31 0.25
N LYS A 105 3.10 11.48 -0.62
CA LYS A 105 3.17 11.77 -2.07
C LYS A 105 2.22 10.86 -2.82
N VAL A 106 1.55 11.42 -3.82
CA VAL A 106 0.78 10.63 -4.79
C VAL A 106 1.77 9.81 -5.62
N VAL A 107 1.67 8.49 -5.54
CA VAL A 107 2.52 7.57 -6.30
C VAL A 107 1.81 7.03 -7.53
N ASP A 108 0.48 6.98 -7.52
CA ASP A 108 -0.34 6.53 -8.65
C ASP A 108 -1.79 7.01 -8.52
N LYS A 109 -2.53 7.04 -9.63
CA LYS A 109 -3.94 7.45 -9.70
C LYS A 109 -4.71 6.59 -10.70
N VAL A 110 -5.91 6.16 -10.33
CA VAL A 110 -6.84 5.43 -11.22
C VAL A 110 -8.16 6.19 -11.27
N VAL A 111 -8.63 6.51 -12.47
CA VAL A 111 -9.93 7.16 -12.68
C VAL A 111 -10.91 6.17 -13.29
N GLY A 112 -12.08 6.03 -12.67
CA GLY A 112 -13.14 5.11 -13.05
C GLY A 112 -13.08 3.75 -12.37
N ALA A 113 -14.11 2.94 -12.60
CA ALA A 113 -14.26 1.60 -12.03
C ALA A 113 -13.36 0.56 -12.74
N LYS A 114 -12.05 0.65 -12.51
CA LYS A 114 -11.03 -0.20 -13.13
C LYS A 114 -10.34 -1.10 -12.11
N LYS A 115 -11.00 -2.21 -11.78
CA LYS A 115 -10.55 -3.16 -10.75
C LYS A 115 -9.13 -3.69 -11.00
N GLU A 116 -8.86 -4.18 -12.21
CA GLU A 116 -7.60 -4.85 -12.54
C GLU A 116 -6.43 -3.87 -12.52
N GLU A 117 -6.65 -2.65 -13.02
CA GLU A 117 -5.66 -1.57 -12.99
C GLU A 117 -5.34 -1.18 -11.54
N LEU A 118 -6.35 -0.97 -10.71
CA LEU A 118 -6.17 -0.67 -9.28
C LEU A 118 -5.40 -1.77 -8.55
N GLN A 119 -5.78 -3.04 -8.76
CA GLN A 119 -5.10 -4.17 -8.14
C GLN A 119 -3.62 -4.22 -8.54
N LYS A 120 -3.32 -4.03 -9.83
CA LYS A 120 -1.95 -4.05 -10.34
C LYS A 120 -1.10 -2.97 -9.69
N LEU A 121 -1.62 -1.75 -9.56
CA LEU A 121 -0.89 -0.64 -8.95
C LEU A 121 -0.70 -0.84 -7.43
N ILE A 122 -1.69 -1.39 -6.73
CA ILE A 122 -1.52 -1.78 -5.32
C ILE A 122 -0.38 -2.81 -5.20
N GLU A 123 -0.41 -3.87 -6.01
CA GLU A 123 0.60 -4.93 -5.94
C GLU A 123 2.01 -4.45 -6.32
N LYS A 124 2.10 -3.51 -7.28
CA LYS A 124 3.35 -2.81 -7.63
C LYS A 124 3.94 -2.12 -6.40
N HIS A 125 3.16 -1.30 -5.70
CA HIS A 125 3.63 -0.54 -4.53
C HIS A 125 3.83 -1.35 -3.24
N LEU A 126 3.48 -2.64 -3.28
CA LEU A 126 3.74 -3.63 -2.23
C LEU A 126 4.95 -4.52 -2.50
N SER A 127 5.69 -4.26 -3.57
CA SER A 127 6.95 -4.92 -3.87
C SER A 127 8.10 -4.04 -3.39
N MET A 128 9.00 -4.60 -2.59
CA MET A 128 10.11 -3.87 -1.99
C MET A 128 11.35 -4.75 -1.91
N VAL A 129 12.51 -4.12 -2.09
CA VAL A 129 13.83 -4.70 -1.88
C VAL A 129 14.43 -4.03 -0.66
N LEU A 130 14.61 -4.79 0.40
CA LEU A 130 15.25 -4.33 1.62
C LEU A 130 16.75 -4.59 1.50
N ASP A 131 17.55 -3.54 1.38
CA ASP A 131 19.01 -3.57 1.33
C ASP A 131 19.58 -3.38 2.74
N PHE A 132 19.92 -4.48 3.41
CA PHE A 132 20.54 -4.47 4.72
C PHE A 132 22.05 -4.22 4.59
N THR A 133 22.49 -3.14 5.23
CA THR A 133 23.86 -2.61 5.13
C THR A 133 24.39 -2.18 6.50
N ALA A 134 25.66 -1.77 6.54
CA ALA A 134 26.26 -1.08 7.68
C ALA A 134 27.33 -0.10 7.19
N THR A 135 27.55 0.98 7.93
CA THR A 135 28.55 2.01 7.59
C THR A 135 29.99 1.48 7.43
N TRP A 136 30.36 0.46 8.23
CA TRP A 136 31.66 -0.21 8.21
C TRP A 136 31.76 -1.35 7.18
N CYS A 137 30.65 -1.73 6.52
CA CYS A 137 30.61 -2.80 5.53
C CYS A 137 31.18 -2.32 4.19
N LYS A 138 32.47 -2.58 3.94
CA LYS A 138 33.10 -2.30 2.63
C LYS A 138 32.39 -3.00 1.46
N PRO A 139 31.99 -4.29 1.54
CA PRO A 139 31.27 -4.94 0.45
C PRO A 139 29.93 -4.27 0.11
N CYS A 140 29.24 -3.69 1.10
CA CYS A 140 27.99 -2.97 0.88
C CYS A 140 28.21 -1.72 0.03
N LYS A 141 29.29 -0.98 0.28
CA LYS A 141 29.67 0.20 -0.52
C LYS A 141 29.97 -0.11 -1.99
N LEU A 142 30.39 -1.36 -2.28
CA LEU A 142 30.58 -1.81 -3.67
C LEU A 142 29.24 -2.07 -4.37
N MET A 143 28.19 -2.41 -3.61
CA MET A 143 26.85 -2.65 -4.14
C MET A 143 26.02 -1.38 -4.26
N ASP A 144 26.31 -0.31 -3.50
CA ASP A 144 25.61 0.98 -3.56
C ASP A 144 25.30 1.46 -5.00
N PRO A 145 26.26 1.59 -5.93
CA PRO A 145 25.96 2.04 -7.30
C PRO A 145 25.08 1.06 -8.08
N VAL A 146 25.14 -0.24 -7.77
CA VAL A 146 24.30 -1.27 -8.39
C VAL A 146 22.87 -1.16 -7.88
N VAL A 147 22.69 -0.93 -6.58
CA VAL A 147 21.39 -0.74 -5.95
C VAL A 147 20.74 0.55 -6.45
N GLU A 148 21.52 1.63 -6.60
CA GLU A 148 21.05 2.88 -7.22
C GLU A 148 20.64 2.69 -8.68
N GLU A 149 21.45 1.96 -9.47
CA GLU A 149 21.11 1.58 -10.85
C GLU A 149 19.78 0.81 -10.89
N PHE A 150 19.59 -0.15 -9.97
CA PHE A 150 18.39 -0.97 -9.91
C PHE A 150 17.17 -0.19 -9.42
N ALA A 151 17.32 0.70 -8.43
CA ALA A 151 16.26 1.57 -7.97
C ALA A 151 15.76 2.51 -9.07
N ALA A 152 16.66 3.01 -9.93
CA ALA A 152 16.29 3.82 -11.09
C ALA A 152 15.62 3.00 -12.19
N LYS A 153 16.05 1.74 -12.38
CA LYS A 153 15.56 0.87 -13.46
C LYS A 153 14.24 0.17 -13.13
N TYR A 154 14.08 -0.31 -11.91
CA TYR A 154 12.95 -1.14 -11.48
C TYR A 154 11.98 -0.31 -10.64
N THR A 155 11.18 0.53 -11.30
CA THR A 155 10.17 1.39 -10.64
C THR A 155 9.00 0.62 -10.04
N ASP A 156 8.91 -0.67 -10.31
CA ASP A 156 7.86 -1.56 -9.82
C ASP A 156 8.22 -2.22 -8.47
N ALA A 157 9.38 -1.86 -7.90
CA ALA A 157 9.73 -2.18 -6.53
C ALA A 157 10.41 -0.99 -5.85
N GLU A 158 10.10 -0.79 -4.58
CA GLU A 158 10.78 0.22 -3.78
C GLU A 158 12.07 -0.37 -3.18
N PHE A 159 13.20 0.32 -3.35
CA PHE A 159 14.45 -0.04 -2.71
C PHE A 159 14.57 0.73 -1.40
N ILE A 160 14.70 0.00 -0.30
CA ILE A 160 14.78 0.56 1.05
C ILE A 160 16.10 0.11 1.66
N LYS A 161 17.00 1.06 1.88
CA LYS A 161 18.24 0.82 2.58
C LYS A 161 17.98 0.79 4.09
N ILE A 162 18.44 -0.26 4.75
CA ILE A 162 18.30 -0.50 6.18
C ILE A 162 19.70 -0.62 6.76
N ASP A 163 20.07 0.33 7.62
CA ASP A 163 21.26 0.17 8.44
C ASP A 163 20.95 -0.76 9.62
N VAL A 164 21.70 -1.87 9.72
CA VAL A 164 21.48 -2.86 10.78
C VAL A 164 21.83 -2.34 12.18
N GLU A 165 22.62 -1.26 12.27
CA GLU A 165 22.98 -0.63 13.54
C GLU A 165 21.84 0.27 14.04
N GLU A 166 21.08 0.89 13.13
CA GLU A 166 19.93 1.73 13.46
C GLU A 166 18.65 0.93 13.72
N LEU A 167 18.46 -0.17 12.98
CA LEU A 167 17.25 -1.01 13.02
C LEU A 167 17.58 -2.46 13.36
N ASN A 168 18.23 -2.66 14.52
CA ASN A 168 18.67 -3.97 14.99
C ASN A 168 17.52 -4.97 15.16
N GLU A 169 16.37 -4.53 15.69
CA GLU A 169 15.20 -5.41 15.89
C GLU A 169 14.69 -6.02 14.58
N VAL A 170 14.63 -5.21 13.51
CA VAL A 170 14.19 -5.65 12.17
C VAL A 170 15.19 -6.66 11.60
N SER A 171 16.48 -6.39 11.76
CA SER A 171 17.56 -7.27 11.30
C SER A 171 17.50 -8.64 11.99
N GLN A 172 17.25 -8.69 13.30
CA GLN A 172 17.08 -9.94 14.05
C GLN A 172 15.82 -10.69 13.65
N ALA A 173 14.68 -9.99 13.56
CA ALA A 173 13.41 -10.59 13.16
C ALA A 173 13.49 -11.22 11.76
N LEU A 174 14.25 -10.60 10.85
CA LEU A 174 14.51 -11.11 9.51
C LEU A 174 15.77 -11.97 9.42
N GLN A 175 16.41 -12.32 10.54
CA GLN A 175 17.57 -13.21 10.59
C GLN A 175 18.70 -12.75 9.64
N VAL A 176 19.00 -11.47 9.63
CA VAL A 176 20.08 -10.87 8.84
C VAL A 176 21.35 -10.88 9.67
N TYR A 177 22.29 -11.76 9.31
CA TYR A 177 23.57 -11.94 10.02
C TYR A 177 24.80 -11.67 9.16
N ARG A 178 24.60 -11.43 7.86
CA ARG A 178 25.67 -11.18 6.88
C ARG A 178 25.30 -9.96 6.05
N LEU A 179 26.30 -9.20 5.62
CA LEU A 179 26.10 -7.96 4.86
C LEU A 179 26.94 -7.95 3.58
N PRO A 180 26.45 -7.34 2.48
CA PRO A 180 25.07 -6.87 2.32
C PRO A 180 24.10 -8.06 2.24
N THR A 181 22.86 -7.87 2.69
CA THR A 181 21.78 -8.84 2.46
C THR A 181 20.60 -8.11 1.85
N PHE A 182 20.08 -8.64 0.75
CA PHE A 182 18.90 -8.13 0.08
C PHE A 182 17.74 -9.08 0.35
N ILE A 183 16.65 -8.55 0.90
CA ILE A 183 15.41 -9.31 1.09
C ILE A 183 14.34 -8.72 0.17
N LEU A 184 13.83 -9.55 -0.72
CA LEU A 184 12.71 -9.17 -1.57
C LEU A 184 11.41 -9.48 -0.85
N VAL A 185 10.57 -8.48 -0.70
CA VAL A 185 9.25 -8.60 -0.09
C VAL A 185 8.21 -8.32 -1.17
N LYS A 186 7.28 -9.26 -1.35
CA LYS A 186 6.14 -9.13 -2.26
C LYS A 186 4.85 -9.35 -1.48
N LYS A 187 3.90 -8.41 -1.56
CA LYS A 187 2.59 -8.52 -0.88
C LYS A 187 2.74 -8.75 0.64
N GLY A 188 3.70 -8.07 1.26
CA GLY A 188 3.96 -8.15 2.70
C GLY A 188 4.62 -9.46 3.17
N LYS A 189 5.10 -10.31 2.26
CA LYS A 189 5.81 -11.56 2.59
C LYS A 189 7.20 -11.56 1.97
N VAL A 190 8.17 -12.17 2.67
CA VAL A 190 9.49 -12.43 2.10
C VAL A 190 9.33 -13.41 0.94
N ALA A 191 9.71 -12.96 -0.25
CA ALA A 191 9.64 -13.71 -1.50
C ALA A 191 10.98 -14.36 -1.82
N ASP A 192 12.09 -13.66 -1.56
CA ASP A 192 13.44 -14.17 -1.83
C ASP A 192 14.49 -13.46 -0.96
N ARG A 193 15.69 -14.05 -0.89
CA ARG A 193 16.85 -13.52 -0.18
C ARG A 193 18.11 -13.71 -1.00
N VAL A 194 18.90 -12.64 -1.12
CA VAL A 194 20.21 -12.66 -1.77
C VAL A 194 21.25 -12.12 -0.78
N GLU A 195 22.29 -12.89 -0.50
CA GLU A 195 23.32 -12.52 0.46
C GLU A 195 24.66 -12.28 -0.25
N GLY A 196 25.36 -11.23 0.15
CA GLY A 196 26.66 -10.84 -0.41
C GLY A 196 26.57 -10.00 -1.69
N VAL A 197 27.72 -9.82 -2.33
CA VAL A 197 27.91 -8.96 -3.51
C VAL A 197 27.54 -9.74 -4.79
N MET A 198 26.26 -10.05 -4.96
CA MET A 198 25.76 -10.91 -6.04
C MET A 198 24.86 -10.15 -7.01
N LYS A 199 25.45 -9.28 -7.85
CA LYS A 199 24.70 -8.41 -8.80
C LYS A 199 23.69 -9.16 -9.68
N GLU A 200 24.13 -10.21 -10.39
CA GLU A 200 23.25 -10.93 -11.33
C GLU A 200 22.17 -11.75 -10.62
N GLU A 201 22.47 -12.26 -9.42
CA GLU A 201 21.48 -12.98 -8.63
C GLU A 201 20.41 -12.03 -8.07
N LEU A 202 20.82 -10.88 -7.56
CA LEU A 202 19.91 -9.82 -7.13
C LEU A 202 19.01 -9.38 -8.29
N LYS A 203 19.60 -9.12 -9.47
CA LYS A 203 18.85 -8.78 -10.68
C LYS A 203 17.82 -9.84 -11.05
N ARG A 204 18.23 -11.11 -11.10
CA ARG A 204 17.34 -12.25 -11.40
C ARG A 204 16.21 -12.35 -10.38
N SER A 205 16.54 -12.19 -9.10
CA SER A 205 15.57 -12.23 -8.02
C SER A 205 14.52 -11.12 -8.16
N ILE A 206 14.96 -9.88 -8.44
CA ILE A 206 14.08 -8.74 -8.71
C ILE A 206 13.17 -9.06 -9.88
N GLU A 207 13.72 -9.46 -11.03
CA GLU A 207 12.93 -9.72 -12.23
C GLU A 207 11.89 -10.83 -12.07
N ASN A 208 12.17 -11.84 -11.24
CA ASN A 208 11.23 -12.93 -10.96
C ASN A 208 10.11 -12.51 -10.00
N HIS A 209 10.35 -11.53 -9.14
CA HIS A 209 9.43 -11.17 -8.06
C HIS A 209 8.76 -9.82 -8.24
N THR A 210 9.24 -8.94 -9.12
CA THR A 210 8.66 -7.59 -9.33
C THR A 210 7.95 -7.43 -10.67
N LYS A 211 8.05 -8.42 -11.58
CA LYS A 211 7.23 -8.48 -12.80
C LYS A 211 5.84 -9.08 -12.56
#